data_AF-A0A7Y7TMF6-F1
#
_entry.id   AF-A0A7Y7TMF6-F1
#
_cell.length_a   1.000
_cell.length_b   1.000
_cell.length_c   1.000
_cell.angle_alpha   90.00
_cell.angle_beta   90.00
_cell.angle_gamma   90.00
#
_symmetry.space_group_name_H-M   'P 1'
#
loop_
_entity.id
_entity.type
_entity.pdbx_description
1 polymer ?
#
loop_
_entity_poly.entity_id
_entity_poly.type
_entity_poly.pdbx_seq_one_letter_code
_entity_poly.pdbx_strand_id
1 'polypeptide(L)'
;MSNRVVACAYHNVGFRCLEELLRQGADIRLIFTHEDSPTEEIWFSSVRELADRHSIPFITSSINEPENIAKVKALAPDFLLSFYYRNMIKPEVLEIPKSGAFNLHGSYLPKYRGRVPINWAVINGESETGATLHYMVEKPDAGDIVDQEKVEITFIDTAHDVFAKVTDAAVTVIKRAWP
;
A
#
# COMPACT_ATOMS: atom_id res chain seq x y z
N MET A 1 4.53 15.04 -18.60
CA MET A 1 4.10 13.65 -18.90
C MET A 1 3.48 13.13 -17.63
N SER A 2 2.29 12.52 -17.68
CA SER A 2 1.68 12.00 -16.44
C SER A 2 2.32 10.67 -16.07
N ASN A 3 2.71 10.51 -14.81
CA ASN A 3 3.33 9.27 -14.31
C ASN A 3 2.25 8.19 -14.22
N ARG A 4 2.37 7.15 -15.05
CA ARG A 4 1.40 6.05 -15.09
C ARG A 4 1.61 5.12 -13.91
N VAL A 5 0.54 4.82 -13.19
CA VAL A 5 0.56 4.00 -11.99
C VAL A 5 -0.30 2.76 -12.19
N VAL A 6 0.26 1.60 -11.85
CA VAL A 6 -0.53 0.44 -11.44
C VAL A 6 -0.44 0.36 -9.92
N ALA A 7 -1.59 0.24 -9.25
CA ALA A 7 -1.61 0.14 -7.80
C ALA A 7 -2.12 -1.22 -7.33
N CYS A 8 -1.58 -1.71 -6.22
CA CYS A 8 -2.06 -2.88 -5.49
C CYS A 8 -2.49 -2.38 -4.10
N ALA A 9 -3.78 -2.32 -3.81
CA ALA A 9 -4.26 -1.61 -2.63
C ALA A 9 -5.43 -2.31 -1.95
N TYR A 10 -5.46 -2.24 -0.63
CA TYR A 10 -6.58 -2.72 0.18
C TYR A 10 -6.66 -1.96 1.50
N HIS A 11 -7.84 -2.02 2.13
CA HIS A 11 -8.10 -1.43 3.44
C HIS A 11 -7.96 0.12 3.47
N ASN A 12 -8.18 0.74 4.63
CA ASN A 12 -8.10 2.19 4.83
C ASN A 12 -6.77 2.82 4.38
N VAL A 13 -5.62 2.15 4.58
CA VAL A 13 -4.32 2.67 4.09
C VAL A 13 -4.30 2.72 2.57
N GLY A 14 -4.71 1.63 1.90
CA GLY A 14 -4.84 1.59 0.45
C GLY A 14 -5.80 2.66 -0.07
N PHE A 15 -6.98 2.77 0.52
CA PHE A 15 -7.98 3.78 0.15
C PHE A 15 -7.42 5.21 0.25
N ARG A 16 -6.90 5.57 1.43
CA ARG A 16 -6.46 6.95 1.71
C ARG A 16 -5.21 7.34 0.91
N CYS A 17 -4.29 6.40 0.68
CA CYS A 17 -3.11 6.68 -0.15
C CYS A 17 -3.48 6.82 -1.63
N LEU A 18 -4.41 6.02 -2.14
CA LEU A 18 -4.92 6.19 -3.51
C LEU A 18 -5.67 7.52 -3.68
N GLU A 19 -6.51 7.89 -2.72
CA GLU A 19 -7.20 9.18 -2.74
C GLU A 19 -6.20 10.36 -2.78
N GLU A 20 -5.13 10.28 -1.99
CA GLU A 20 -4.06 11.28 -2.00
C GLU A 20 -3.31 11.33 -3.34
N LEU A 21 -3.00 10.18 -3.94
CA LEU A 21 -2.38 10.13 -5.27
C LEU A 21 -3.28 10.77 -6.35
N LEU A 22 -4.58 10.45 -6.33
CA LEU A 22 -5.56 11.05 -7.24
C LEU A 22 -5.68 12.56 -7.04
N ARG A 23 -5.66 13.03 -5.79
CA ARG A 23 -5.64 14.45 -5.45
C ARG A 23 -4.39 15.17 -6.00
N GLN A 24 -3.26 14.48 -6.03
CA GLN A 24 -2.01 14.98 -6.62
C GLN A 24 -1.93 14.81 -8.15
N GLY A 25 -2.98 14.29 -8.79
CA GLY A 25 -3.06 14.14 -10.23
C GLY A 25 -2.31 12.92 -10.79
N ALA A 26 -2.03 11.91 -9.96
CA ALA A 26 -1.45 10.65 -10.42
C ALA A 26 -2.37 9.95 -11.43
N ASP A 27 -1.77 9.36 -12.47
CA ASP A 27 -2.50 8.67 -13.52
C ASP A 27 -2.59 7.16 -13.21
N ILE A 28 -3.55 6.81 -12.34
CA ILE A 28 -3.79 5.43 -11.90
C ILE A 28 -4.59 4.69 -12.97
N ARG A 29 -3.92 3.75 -13.66
CA ARG A 29 -4.46 3.04 -14.82
C ARG A 29 -5.16 1.73 -14.49
N LEU A 30 -4.80 1.11 -13.37
CA LEU A 30 -5.34 -0.17 -12.94
C LEU A 30 -5.08 -0.37 -11.44
N ILE A 31 -6.08 -0.87 -10.73
CA ILE A 31 -5.97 -1.22 -9.31
C ILE A 31 -6.14 -2.74 -9.13
N PHE A 32 -5.17 -3.40 -8.51
CA PHE A 32 -5.34 -4.74 -7.96
C PHE A 32 -5.79 -4.62 -6.51
N THR A 33 -6.90 -5.25 -6.17
CA THR A 33 -7.44 -5.27 -4.81
C THR A 33 -7.89 -6.68 -4.44
N HIS A 34 -8.68 -6.87 -3.39
CA HIS A 34 -9.18 -8.18 -2.98
C HIS A 34 -10.70 -8.17 -2.89
N GLU A 35 -11.29 -9.36 -2.98
CA GLU A 35 -12.63 -9.59 -2.44
C GLU A 35 -12.57 -9.53 -0.91
N ASP A 36 -13.61 -8.95 -0.30
CA ASP A 36 -13.75 -8.94 1.14
C ASP A 36 -13.98 -10.36 1.67
N SER A 37 -13.26 -10.74 2.72
CA SER A 37 -13.41 -12.08 3.30
C SER A 37 -14.72 -12.16 4.09
N PRO A 38 -15.55 -13.21 3.90
CA PRO A 38 -16.79 -13.39 4.67
C PRO A 38 -16.54 -13.65 6.16
N THR A 39 -15.28 -13.91 6.55
CA THR A 39 -14.86 -14.15 7.94
C THR A 39 -14.21 -12.94 8.60
N GLU A 40 -14.12 -11.81 7.89
CA GLU A 40 -13.52 -10.57 8.38
C GLU A 40 -14.62 -9.54 8.63
N GLU A 41 -14.58 -8.87 9.77
CA GLU A 41 -15.42 -7.70 10.01
C GLU A 41 -14.92 -6.55 9.13
N ILE A 42 -15.76 -6.08 8.21
CA ILE A 42 -15.38 -5.03 7.26
C ILE A 42 -15.69 -3.66 7.88
N TRP A 43 -14.70 -3.13 8.62
CA TRP A 43 -14.77 -1.82 9.27
C TRP A 43 -14.07 -0.71 8.48
N PHE A 44 -13.47 -1.05 7.34
CA PHE A 44 -12.63 -0.18 6.53
C PHE A 44 -13.30 0.21 5.20
N SER A 45 -12.80 1.29 4.61
CA SER A 45 -13.26 1.82 3.32
C SER A 45 -12.88 0.90 2.17
N SER A 46 -13.78 0.77 1.19
CA SER A 46 -13.61 -0.09 0.03
C SER A 46 -12.77 0.57 -1.07
N VAL A 47 -11.66 -0.05 -1.43
CA VAL A 47 -10.83 0.36 -2.58
C VAL A 47 -11.58 0.15 -3.90
N ARG A 48 -12.50 -0.83 -3.97
CA ARG A 48 -13.35 -1.04 -5.16
C ARG A 48 -14.30 0.14 -5.38
N GLU A 49 -14.95 0.61 -4.32
CA GLU A 49 -15.83 1.77 -4.41
C GLU A 49 -15.08 3.05 -4.81
N LEU A 50 -13.83 3.21 -4.35
CA LEU A 50 -12.96 4.28 -4.80
C LEU A 50 -12.65 4.16 -6.30
N ALA A 51 -12.29 2.96 -6.76
CA ALA A 51 -12.00 2.69 -8.16
C ALA A 51 -13.23 3.01 -9.04
N ASP A 52 -14.41 2.55 -8.65
CA ASP A 52 -15.68 2.84 -9.36
C ASP A 52 -15.97 4.33 -9.41
N ARG A 53 -15.84 5.05 -8.28
CA ARG A 53 -16.07 6.50 -8.19
C ARG A 53 -15.19 7.28 -9.17
N HIS A 54 -13.96 6.83 -9.37
CA HIS A 54 -13.00 7.46 -10.26
C HIS A 54 -12.92 6.82 -11.65
N SER A 55 -13.80 5.83 -11.95
CA SER A 55 -13.80 5.09 -13.22
C SER A 55 -12.45 4.43 -13.55
N ILE A 56 -11.75 3.94 -12.52
CA ILE A 56 -10.49 3.22 -12.66
C ILE A 56 -10.80 1.72 -12.69
N PRO A 57 -10.32 0.97 -13.69
CA PRO A 57 -10.54 -0.47 -13.71
C PRO A 57 -9.82 -1.13 -12.52
N PHE A 58 -10.45 -2.17 -11.97
CA PHE A 58 -9.85 -2.96 -10.91
C PHE A 58 -9.94 -4.47 -11.18
N ILE A 59 -9.03 -5.23 -10.55
CA ILE A 59 -8.96 -6.70 -10.62
C ILE A 59 -8.79 -7.24 -9.20
N THR A 60 -9.55 -8.29 -8.85
CA THR A 60 -9.46 -8.95 -7.53
C THR A 60 -8.69 -10.28 -7.56
N SER A 61 -8.41 -10.81 -8.75
CA SER A 61 -7.52 -11.96 -8.92
C SER A 61 -6.04 -11.56 -8.76
N SER A 62 -5.15 -12.55 -8.68
CA SER A 62 -3.75 -12.30 -8.34
C SER A 62 -3.03 -11.54 -9.45
N ILE A 63 -2.27 -10.50 -9.10
CA ILE A 63 -1.42 -9.79 -10.06
C ILE A 63 -0.38 -10.72 -10.73
N ASN A 64 -0.06 -11.84 -10.10
CA ASN A 64 0.90 -12.83 -10.59
C ASN A 64 0.32 -13.83 -11.59
N GLU A 65 -0.97 -13.73 -11.92
CA GLU A 65 -1.58 -14.55 -12.98
C GLU A 65 -1.03 -14.10 -14.35
N PRO A 66 -0.67 -15.02 -15.26
CA PRO A 66 -0.05 -14.69 -16.55
C PRO A 66 -0.79 -13.62 -17.36
N GLU A 67 -2.12 -13.67 -17.38
CA GLU A 67 -2.99 -12.68 -18.03
C GLU A 67 -2.91 -11.30 -17.38
N ASN A 68 -2.72 -11.24 -16.07
CA ASN A 68 -2.61 -9.98 -15.33
C ASN A 68 -1.22 -9.38 -15.48
N ILE A 69 -0.17 -10.21 -15.48
CA ILE A 69 1.19 -9.80 -15.83
C ILE A 69 1.20 -9.17 -17.24
N ALA A 70 0.53 -9.80 -18.21
CA ALA A 70 0.43 -9.27 -19.57
C ALA A 70 -0.28 -7.91 -19.61
N LYS A 71 -1.37 -7.72 -18.84
CA LYS A 71 -2.04 -6.42 -18.70
C LYS A 71 -1.12 -5.36 -18.11
N VAL A 72 -0.39 -5.67 -17.04
CA VAL A 72 0.55 -4.73 -16.40
C VAL A 72 1.67 -4.34 -17.38
N LYS A 73 2.23 -5.30 -18.13
CA LYS A 73 3.21 -5.03 -19.20
C LYS A 73 2.64 -4.11 -20.29
N ALA A 74 1.41 -4.36 -20.74
CA ALA A 74 0.75 -3.56 -21.78
C ALA A 74 0.46 -2.11 -21.34
N LEU A 75 0.19 -1.88 -20.05
CA LEU A 75 -0.01 -0.54 -19.50
C LEU A 75 1.30 0.26 -19.42
N ALA A 76 2.44 -0.43 -19.39
CA ALA A 76 3.79 0.14 -19.27
C ALA A 76 3.87 1.23 -18.17
N PRO A 77 3.56 0.88 -16.90
CA PRO A 77 3.56 1.84 -15.81
C PRO A 77 4.95 2.42 -15.56
N ASP A 78 4.96 3.66 -15.10
CA ASP A 78 6.17 4.27 -14.55
C ASP A 78 6.38 3.79 -13.10
N PHE A 79 5.30 3.57 -12.33
CA PHE A 79 5.35 3.11 -10.95
C PHE A 79 4.39 1.95 -10.68
N LEU A 80 4.84 0.99 -9.87
CA LEU A 80 3.97 0.02 -9.20
C LEU A 80 3.91 0.35 -7.71
N LEU A 81 2.74 0.66 -7.19
CA LEU A 81 2.58 1.05 -5.78
C LEU A 81 1.75 0.02 -5.02
N SER A 82 2.27 -0.50 -3.93
CA SER A 82 1.58 -1.42 -3.03
C SER A 82 1.23 -0.72 -1.72
N PHE A 83 -0.05 -0.75 -1.37
CA PHE A 83 -0.61 -0.20 -0.14
C PHE A 83 -1.44 -1.26 0.56
N TYR A 84 -0.83 -1.99 1.50
CA TYR A 84 -1.51 -3.03 2.28
C TYR A 84 -2.10 -4.18 1.44
N TYR A 85 -1.55 -4.41 0.25
CA TYR A 85 -1.91 -5.56 -0.58
C TYR A 85 -1.48 -6.86 0.12
N ARG A 86 -2.34 -7.89 0.08
CA ARG A 86 -2.18 -9.11 0.87
C ARG A 86 -1.36 -10.21 0.21
N ASN A 87 -1.27 -10.20 -1.13
CA ASN A 87 -0.56 -11.24 -1.88
C ASN A 87 0.87 -10.80 -2.18
N MET A 88 1.80 -11.75 -2.15
CA MET A 88 3.18 -11.52 -2.60
C MET A 88 3.17 -11.10 -4.07
N ILE A 89 3.97 -10.10 -4.44
CA ILE A 89 4.16 -9.69 -5.83
C ILE A 89 5.50 -10.29 -6.30
N LYS A 90 5.47 -11.13 -7.33
CA LYS A 90 6.65 -11.85 -7.81
C LYS A 90 7.63 -10.91 -8.53
N PRO A 91 8.93 -11.25 -8.55
CA PRO A 91 9.97 -10.44 -9.23
C PRO A 91 9.62 -10.06 -10.67
N GLU A 92 9.02 -10.97 -11.44
CA GLU A 92 8.59 -10.68 -12.83
C GLU A 92 7.67 -9.45 -12.94
N VAL A 93 6.84 -9.19 -11.93
CA VAL A 93 5.96 -8.01 -11.90
C VAL A 93 6.70 -6.78 -11.37
N LEU A 94 7.58 -6.96 -10.38
CA LEU A 94 8.37 -5.89 -9.76
C LEU A 94 9.34 -5.23 -10.75
N GLU A 95 9.77 -5.97 -11.78
CA GLU A 95 10.68 -5.50 -12.83
C GLU A 95 9.98 -4.73 -13.97
N ILE A 96 8.64 -4.74 -14.04
CA ILE A 96 7.87 -4.06 -15.10
C ILE A 96 7.94 -2.52 -15.02
N PRO A 97 7.68 -1.86 -13.87
CA PRO A 97 7.58 -0.41 -13.80
C PRO A 97 8.93 0.28 -14.04
N LYS A 98 8.94 1.30 -14.90
CA LYS A 98 10.18 1.99 -15.32
C LYS A 98 10.94 2.64 -14.16
N SER A 99 10.24 3.21 -13.20
CA SER A 99 10.79 3.94 -12.06
C SER A 99 10.80 3.11 -10.78
N GLY A 100 10.37 1.85 -10.85
CA GLY A 100 10.40 0.89 -9.76
C GLY A 100 9.06 0.60 -9.10
N ALA A 101 9.12 -0.36 -8.18
CA ALA A 101 7.99 -0.87 -7.43
C ALA A 101 8.18 -0.55 -5.94
N PHE A 102 7.16 0.00 -5.30
CA PHE A 102 7.24 0.51 -3.93
C PHE A 102 6.11 -0.05 -3.07
N ASN A 103 6.38 -0.24 -1.79
CA ASN A 103 5.39 -0.66 -0.81
C ASN A 103 5.35 0.31 0.36
N LEU A 104 4.14 0.62 0.82
CA LEU A 104 3.89 1.36 2.05
C LEU A 104 3.55 0.40 3.16
N HIS A 105 4.48 0.28 4.10
CA HIS A 105 4.41 -0.65 5.22
C HIS A 105 4.05 0.06 6.52
N GLY A 106 3.20 -0.58 7.32
CA GLY A 106 2.66 -0.03 8.59
C GLY A 106 3.58 -0.14 9.79
N SER A 107 4.89 0.00 9.60
CA SER A 107 5.84 0.10 10.70
C SER A 107 6.94 1.11 10.40
N TYR A 108 7.71 1.47 11.42
CA TYR A 108 8.98 2.17 11.26
C TYR A 108 10.10 1.15 10.99
N LEU A 109 10.24 0.74 9.72
CA LEU A 109 11.26 -0.23 9.30
C LEU A 109 12.67 0.20 9.74
N PRO A 110 13.57 -0.75 10.06
CA PRO A 110 13.45 -2.20 9.84
C PRO A 110 12.69 -2.97 10.92
N LYS A 111 12.12 -2.30 11.94
CA LYS A 111 11.31 -2.97 12.96
C LYS A 111 9.99 -3.47 12.37
N TYR A 112 9.48 -4.59 12.90
CA TYR A 112 8.17 -5.14 12.54
C TYR A 112 7.96 -5.35 11.02
N ARG A 113 8.93 -5.97 10.34
CA ARG A 113 8.70 -6.55 9.01
C ARG A 113 7.62 -7.63 9.05
N GLY A 114 7.04 -7.95 7.90
CA GLY A 114 6.07 -9.03 7.77
C GLY A 114 4.65 -8.54 7.99
N ARG A 115 3.82 -9.36 8.62
CA ARG A 115 2.38 -9.16 8.61
C ARG A 115 1.88 -8.58 9.93
N VAL A 116 0.84 -7.76 9.82
CA VAL A 116 0.09 -7.21 10.96
C VAL A 116 0.99 -6.42 11.95
N PRO A 117 1.88 -5.52 11.45
CA PRO A 117 2.91 -4.89 12.27
C PRO A 117 2.35 -3.96 13.36
N ILE A 118 1.24 -3.28 13.09
CA ILE A 118 0.57 -2.37 14.04
C ILE A 118 0.17 -3.14 15.30
N ASN A 119 -0.51 -4.28 15.12
CA ASN A 119 -0.96 -5.09 16.24
C ASN A 119 0.22 -5.62 17.06
N TRP A 120 1.30 -6.04 16.42
CA TRP A 120 2.50 -6.48 17.12
C TRP A 120 3.17 -5.37 17.93
N ALA A 121 3.24 -4.15 17.39
CA ALA A 121 3.79 -3.00 18.12
C ALA A 121 2.97 -2.70 19.38
N VAL A 122 1.63 -2.74 19.30
CA VAL A 122 0.76 -2.57 20.47
C VAL A 122 0.90 -3.73 21.46
N ILE A 123 0.88 -4.98 20.99
CA ILE A 123 1.02 -6.18 21.86
C ILE A 123 2.33 -6.14 22.65
N ASN A 124 3.42 -5.69 22.02
CA ASN A 124 4.73 -5.61 22.65
C ASN A 124 4.92 -4.36 23.53
N GLY A 125 3.91 -3.48 23.62
CA GLY A 125 3.98 -2.26 24.43
C GLY A 125 4.99 -1.24 23.92
N GLU A 126 5.20 -1.18 22.60
CA GLU A 126 6.06 -0.17 22.00
C GLU A 126 5.50 1.24 22.24
N SER A 127 6.38 2.23 22.42
CA SER A 127 5.99 3.64 22.53
C SER A 127 5.95 4.35 21.17
N GLU A 128 6.51 3.73 20.12
CA GLU A 128 6.51 4.28 18.77
C GLU A 128 6.38 3.18 17.70
N THR A 129 5.74 3.54 16.59
CA THR A 129 5.74 2.80 15.32
C THR A 129 5.88 3.82 14.18
N GLY A 130 5.39 3.50 12.98
CA GLY A 130 5.34 4.46 11.88
C GLY A 130 4.75 3.88 10.61
N ALA A 131 4.88 4.66 9.54
CA ALA A 131 4.67 4.23 8.17
C ALA A 131 5.98 4.36 7.38
N THR A 132 6.29 3.39 6.52
CA THR A 132 7.50 3.39 5.70
C THR A 132 7.17 3.14 4.24
N LEU A 133 7.60 4.03 3.36
CA LEU A 133 7.68 3.76 1.93
C LEU A 133 9.06 3.18 1.61
N HIS A 134 9.09 2.04 0.93
CA HIS A 134 10.34 1.38 0.57
C HIS A 134 10.23 0.68 -0.79
N TYR A 135 11.38 0.39 -1.41
CA TYR A 135 11.44 -0.41 -2.62
C TYR A 135 10.95 -1.85 -2.34
N MET A 136 10.19 -2.41 -3.27
CA MET A 136 9.85 -3.83 -3.27
C MET A 136 10.98 -4.63 -3.94
N VAL A 137 11.46 -5.63 -3.22
CA VAL A 137 12.43 -6.63 -3.70
C VAL A 137 11.85 -8.02 -3.43
N GLU A 138 12.50 -9.08 -3.93
CA GLU A 138 12.04 -10.46 -3.75
C GLU A 138 11.79 -10.81 -2.26
N LYS A 139 12.66 -10.33 -1.37
CA LYS A 139 12.48 -10.47 0.06
C LYS A 139 11.49 -9.40 0.58
N PRO A 140 10.33 -9.78 1.15
CA PRO A 140 9.36 -8.81 1.65
C PRO A 140 9.94 -7.88 2.72
N ASP A 141 9.53 -6.61 2.65
CA ASP A 141 9.87 -5.52 3.57
C ASP A 141 11.38 -5.31 3.79
N ALA A 142 12.20 -5.68 2.79
CA ALA A 142 13.66 -5.66 2.89
C ALA A 142 14.35 -4.72 1.90
N GLY A 143 13.62 -4.05 1.01
CA GLY A 143 14.20 -3.08 0.10
C GLY A 143 14.55 -1.76 0.78
N ASP A 144 15.28 -0.92 0.06
CA ASP A 144 15.75 0.36 0.56
C ASP A 144 14.60 1.30 0.90
N ILE A 145 14.76 2.04 1.99
CA ILE A 145 13.77 2.98 2.50
C ILE A 145 13.83 4.26 1.66
N VAL A 146 12.66 4.72 1.21
CA VAL A 146 12.50 5.99 0.48
C VAL A 146 12.17 7.11 1.45
N ASP A 147 11.15 6.89 2.29
CA ASP A 147 10.68 7.87 3.26
C ASP A 147 9.93 7.17 4.40
N GLN A 148 9.87 7.80 5.58
CA GLN A 148 9.21 7.28 6.78
C GLN A 148 8.52 8.39 7.57
N GLU A 149 7.48 8.03 8.30
CA GLU A 149 6.84 8.90 9.28
C GLU A 149 6.66 8.15 10.59
N LYS A 150 7.14 8.73 11.70
CA LYS A 150 6.99 8.15 13.04
C LYS A 150 5.59 8.39 13.59
N VAL A 151 5.11 7.44 14.38
CA VAL A 151 3.83 7.52 15.08
C VAL A 151 4.03 7.16 16.54
N GLU A 152 3.61 8.03 17.45
CA GLU A 152 3.59 7.74 18.89
C GLU A 152 2.45 6.77 19.24
N ILE A 153 2.75 5.81 20.12
CA ILE A 153 1.78 4.92 20.75
C ILE A 153 1.69 5.32 22.22
N THR A 154 0.52 5.79 22.63
CA THR A 154 0.21 6.18 24.00
C THR A 154 -0.37 4.99 24.78
N PHE A 155 -0.34 5.07 26.11
CA PHE A 155 -0.81 3.99 26.99
C PHE A 155 -2.30 3.63 26.80
N ILE A 156 -3.12 4.56 26.31
CA ILE A 156 -4.56 4.34 26.11
C ILE A 156 -4.92 3.95 24.68
N ASP A 157 -3.95 3.95 23.75
CA ASP A 157 -4.23 3.60 22.37
C ASP A 157 -4.53 2.12 22.22
N THR A 158 -5.60 1.82 21.50
CA THR A 158 -5.87 0.48 20.99
C THR A 158 -5.16 0.28 19.64
N ALA A 159 -5.11 -0.97 19.17
CA ALA A 159 -4.63 -1.25 17.81
C ALA A 159 -5.42 -0.50 16.72
N HIS A 160 -6.71 -0.21 16.96
CA HIS A 160 -7.52 0.58 16.04
C HIS A 160 -7.09 2.05 16.01
N ASP A 161 -6.81 2.64 17.19
CA ASP A 161 -6.32 4.03 17.29
C ASP A 161 -4.95 4.18 16.63
N VAL A 162 -4.03 3.25 16.91
CA VAL A 162 -2.72 3.24 16.24
C VAL A 162 -2.86 3.04 14.73
N PHE A 163 -3.81 2.21 14.27
CA PHE A 163 -4.07 2.04 12.85
C PHE A 163 -4.49 3.35 12.18
N ALA A 164 -5.38 4.12 12.81
CA ALA A 164 -5.80 5.43 12.29
C ALA A 164 -4.60 6.38 12.17
N LYS A 165 -3.77 6.48 13.22
CA LYS A 165 -2.55 7.31 13.22
C LYS A 165 -1.56 6.88 12.14
N VAL A 166 -1.32 5.58 11.97
CA VAL A 166 -0.45 5.04 10.92
C VAL A 166 -1.03 5.30 9.52
N THR A 167 -2.35 5.32 9.37
CA THR A 167 -3.00 5.69 8.11
C THR A 167 -2.73 7.16 7.74
N ASP A 168 -2.81 8.08 8.70
CA ASP A 168 -2.49 9.49 8.44
C ASP A 168 -1.00 9.71 8.17
N ALA A 169 -0.13 8.97 8.88
CA ALA A 169 1.31 8.95 8.63
C ALA A 169 1.63 8.42 7.22
N ALA A 170 0.97 7.34 6.80
CA ALA A 170 1.06 6.77 5.46
C ALA A 170 0.70 7.79 4.37
N VAL A 171 -0.43 8.51 4.52
CA VAL A 171 -0.81 9.59 3.60
C VAL A 171 0.24 10.70 3.59
N THR A 172 0.78 11.06 4.75
CA THR A 172 1.83 12.09 4.85
C THR A 172 3.08 11.67 4.06
N VAL A 173 3.53 10.43 4.18
CA VAL A 173 4.64 9.88 3.40
C VAL A 173 4.36 9.99 1.89
N ILE A 174 3.19 9.55 1.43
CA ILE A 174 2.82 9.61 0.00
C ILE A 174 2.73 11.04 -0.50
N LYS A 175 2.20 11.96 0.29
CA LYS A 175 2.11 13.39 -0.04
C LYS A 175 3.48 14.04 -0.22
N ARG A 176 4.51 13.58 0.51
CA ARG A 176 5.88 14.10 0.39
C ARG A 176 6.67 13.43 -0.73
N ALA A 177 6.48 12.13 -0.90
CA ALA A 177 7.29 11.30 -1.78
C ALA A 177 6.81 11.29 -3.25
N TRP A 178 5.55 11.63 -3.50
CA TRP A 178 5.01 11.64 -4.86
C TRP A 178 5.58 12.84 -5.67
N PRO A 179 6.17 12.58 -6.86
CA PRO A 179 6.82 13.62 -7.67
C PRO A 179 5.86 14.47 -8.52
#